data_AF-A0A6C0BGR5-F1
#
_entry.id   AF-A0A6C0BGR5-F1
#
_cell.length_a   1.000
_cell.length_b   1.000
_cell.length_c   1.000
_cell.angle_alpha   90.00
_cell.angle_beta   90.00
_cell.angle_gamma   90.00
#
_symmetry.space_group_name_H-M   'P 1'
#
loop_
_entity.id
_entity.type
_entity.pdbx_description
1 polymer ?
#
loop_
_entity_poly.entity_id
_entity_poly.type
_entity_poly.pdbx_seq_one_letter_code
_entity_poly.pdbx_strand_id
1 'polypeptide(L)' 'MSSVSFTRQAFNVLLHHYTSPESLLQQMVDSPNAVITYVDANEETWSFIARRRCRLFLLAKTGEMKKYEDIYCSATL' A
#
# COMPACT_ATOMS: atom_id res chain seq x y z
N MET A 1 14.66 15.39 -13.75
CA MET A 1 14.30 14.60 -12.55
C MET A 1 13.15 13.70 -12.94
N SER A 2 13.41 12.40 -13.11
CA SER A 2 12.40 11.45 -13.55
C SER A 2 11.40 11.25 -12.42
N SER A 3 10.15 11.66 -12.62
CA SER A 3 9.07 11.43 -11.64
C SER A 3 8.86 9.92 -11.53
N VAL A 4 9.41 9.31 -10.48
CA VAL A 4 9.13 7.92 -10.12
C VAL A 4 7.65 7.88 -9.73
N SER A 5 6.85 7.05 -10.43
CA SER A 5 5.42 6.93 -10.15
C SER A 5 5.18 6.56 -8.68
N PHE A 6 4.15 7.15 -8.07
CA PHE A 6 3.78 6.90 -6.66
C PHE A 6 3.66 5.41 -6.33
N THR A 7 3.05 4.63 -7.22
CA THR A 7 2.95 3.16 -7.12
C THR A 7 4.31 2.49 -6.98
N ARG A 8 5.32 2.93 -7.75
CA ARG A 8 6.67 2.38 -7.67
C ARG A 8 7.35 2.73 -6.35
N GLN A 9 7.12 3.92 -5.81
CA GLN A 9 7.63 4.29 -4.47
C GLN A 9 6.97 3.41 -3.40
N ALA A 10 5.65 3.24 -3.45
CA ALA A 10 4.94 2.35 -2.52
C ALA A 10 5.48 0.92 -2.56
N PHE A 11 5.80 0.41 -3.76
CA PHE A 11 6.36 -0.94 -3.91
C PHE A 11 7.78 -1.03 -3.36
N ASN A 12 8.59 0.03 -3.50
CA ASN A 12 9.92 0.07 -2.88
C ASN A 12 9.82 0.02 -1.35
N VAL A 13 8.82 0.69 -0.76
CA VAL A 13 8.55 0.60 0.69
C VAL A 13 8.21 -0.82 1.09
N LEU A 14 7.28 -1.47 0.38
CA LEU A 14 6.91 -2.86 0.67
C LEU A 14 8.12 -3.80 0.55
N LEU A 15 8.93 -3.63 -0.50
CA LEU A 15 10.15 -4.41 -0.70
C LEU A 15 11.18 -4.18 0.41
N HIS A 16 11.35 -2.95 0.89
CA HIS A 16 12.21 -2.62 2.02
C HIS A 16 11.80 -3.35 3.30
N HIS A 17 10.49 -3.59 3.47
CA HIS A 17 9.91 -4.36 4.58
C HIS A 17 9.67 -5.84 4.24
N TYR A 18 10.35 -6.38 3.22
CA TYR A 18 10.28 -7.78 2.78
C TYR A 18 8.85 -8.30 2.58
N THR A 19 7.95 -7.42 2.15
CA THR A 19 6.52 -7.69 2.03
C THR A 19 6.09 -7.47 0.57
N SER A 20 5.24 -8.36 0.05
CA SER A 20 4.64 -8.17 -1.28
C SER A 20 3.27 -7.48 -1.16
N PRO A 21 2.82 -6.74 -2.19
CA PRO A 21 1.47 -6.18 -2.21
C PRO A 21 0.39 -7.25 -1.98
N GLU A 22 0.56 -8.44 -2.54
CA GLU A 22 -0.39 -9.54 -2.41
C GLU A 22 -0.44 -10.11 -0.99
N SER A 23 0.72 -10.36 -0.39
CA SER A 23 0.81 -10.86 1.00
C SER A 23 0.24 -9.85 1.99
N LEU A 24 0.57 -8.57 1.84
CA LEU A 24 0.01 -7.51 2.68
C LEU A 24 -1.50 -7.45 2.52
N LEU A 25 -1.97 -7.49 1.28
CA LEU A 25 -3.38 -7.42 0.98
C LEU A 25 -4.14 -8.61 1.58
N GLN A 26 -3.60 -9.83 1.51
CA GLN A 26 -4.16 -11.02 2.17
C GLN A 26 -4.24 -10.88 3.70
N GLN A 27 -3.19 -10.37 4.35
CA GLN A 27 -3.20 -10.14 5.80
C GLN A 27 -4.32 -9.16 6.22
N MET A 28 -4.64 -8.22 5.35
CA MET A 28 -5.64 -7.18 5.61
C MET A 28 -7.07 -7.61 5.25
N VAL A 29 -7.27 -8.68 4.47
CA VAL A 29 -8.61 -9.19 4.13
C VAL A 29 -9.42 -9.54 5.36
N ASP A 30 -8.76 -10.18 6.34
CA ASP A 30 -9.39 -10.63 7.57
C ASP A 30 -9.58 -9.48 8.58
N SER A 31 -9.05 -8.29 8.28
CA SER A 31 -9.10 -7.09 9.13
C SER A 31 -9.51 -5.86 8.31
N PRO A 32 -10.81 -5.69 8.02
CA PRO A 32 -11.33 -4.68 7.07
C PRO A 32 -11.09 -3.22 7.48
N ASN A 33 -10.63 -2.96 8.71
CA ASN A 33 -10.26 -1.63 9.21
C ASN A 33 -8.78 -1.51 9.57
N ALA A 34 -7.95 -2.50 9.20
CA ALA A 34 -6.52 -2.44 9.46
C ALA A 34 -5.90 -1.29 8.64
N VAL A 35 -5.07 -0.51 9.32
CA VAL A 35 -4.12 0.41 8.70
C VAL A 35 -2.74 -0.11 9.06
N ILE A 36 -1.94 -0.46 8.06
CA ILE A 36 -0.57 -0.90 8.26
C ILE A 36 0.34 0.25 7.88
N THR A 37 1.29 0.57 8.75
CA THR A 37 2.19 1.70 8.57
C THR A 37 3.62 1.21 8.44
N TYR A 38 4.32 1.67 7.41
CA TYR A 38 5.74 1.44 7.19
C TYR A 38 6.48 2.77 7.07
N VAL A 39 7.77 2.75 7.35
CA VAL A 39 8.65 3.89 7.17
C VAL A 39 9.61 3.57 6.02
N ASP A 40 9.78 4.50 5.08
CA ASP A 40 10.71 4.33 3.96
C ASP A 40 12.17 4.65 4.36
N ALA A 41 13.08 4.55 3.40
CA ALA A 41 14.50 4.84 3.64
C ALA A 41 14.79 6.33 3.94
N ASN A 42 13.84 7.23 3.71
CA ASN A 42 13.94 8.67 3.94
C ASN A 42 13.17 9.12 5.20
N GLU A 43 12.79 8.17 6.07
CA GLU A 43 11.97 8.42 7.26
C GLU A 43 10.54 8.91 6.95
N GLU A 44 10.09 8.79 5.71
CA GLU A 44 8.71 9.10 5.34
C GLU A 44 7.77 7.99 5.80
N THR A 45 6.68 8.37 6.44
CA THR A 45 5.65 7.44 6.89
C THR A 45 4.64 7.14 5.77
N TRP A 46 4.50 5.86 5.47
CA TRP A 46 3.57 5.31 4.49
C TRP A 46 2.47 4.52 5.20
N SER A 47 1.22 4.83 4.91
CA SER A 47 0.05 4.09 5.42
C SER A 47 -0.61 3.30 4.30
N PHE A 48 -0.88 2.03 4.57
CA PHE A 48 -1.50 1.08 3.66
C PHE A 48 -2.86 0.65 4.20
N ILE A 49 -3.85 0.53 3.31
CA ILE A 49 -5.19 0.02 3.61
C ILE A 49 -5.65 -0.97 2.54
N ALA A 50 -6.47 -1.92 2.93
CA ALA A 50 -7.21 -2.76 2.01
C ALA A 50 -8.62 -2.22 1.80
N ARG A 51 -9.11 -2.23 0.56
CA ARG A 51 -10.50 -1.90 0.25
C ARG A 51 -11.11 -2.99 -0.61
N ARG A 52 -12.24 -3.54 -0.14
CA ARG A 52 -13.05 -4.50 -0.89
C ARG A 52 -14.19 -3.77 -1.61
N ARG A 53 -14.28 -3.98 -2.93
CA ARG A 53 -15.44 -3.62 -3.77
C ARG A 53 -15.84 -4.87 -4.58
N CYS A 54 -15.78 -4.83 -5.91
CA CYS A 54 -15.87 -6.01 -6.79
C CYS A 54 -14.54 -6.78 -6.88
N ARG A 55 -13.45 -6.14 -6.48
CA ARG A 55 -12.09 -6.67 -6.38
C ARG A 55 -11.47 -6.19 -5.07
N LEU A 56 -10.30 -6.73 -4.76
CA LEU A 56 -9.55 -6.33 -3.59
C LEU A 56 -8.44 -5.37 -4.00
N PHE A 57 -8.40 -4.21 -3.36
CA PHE A 57 -7.45 -3.13 -3.67
C PHE A 57 -6.55 -2.87 -2.48
N LEU A 58 -5.24 -2.77 -2.74
CA LEU A 58 -4.29 -2.20 -1.81
C LEU A 58 -4.12 -0.73 -2.16
N LEU A 59 -4.34 0.13 -1.18
CA LEU A 59 -4.15 1.56 -1.32
C LEU A 59 -3.05 2.03 -0.39
N ALA A 60 -2.35 3.08 -0.79
CA ALA A 60 -1.32 3.72 0.02
C ALA A 60 -1.51 5.24 0.06
N LYS A 61 -0.97 5.85 1.11
CA LYS A 61 -0.76 7.30 1.20
C LYS A 61 0.50 7.59 2.00
N THR A 62 1.06 8.78 1.81
CA THR A 62 2.05 9.34 2.71
C THR A 62 1.41 10.33 3.68
N GLY A 63 2.19 10.82 4.65
CA GLY A 63 1.73 11.83 5.61
C GLY A 63 1.23 13.13 4.95
N GLU A 64 1.82 13.53 3.83
CA GLU A 64 1.47 14.76 3.12
C GLU A 64 0.19 14.65 2.27
N MET A 65 -0.23 13.42 1.97
CA MET A 65 -1.36 13.15 1.08
C MET A 65 -2.71 13.24 1.82
N LYS A 66 -3.67 13.92 1.17
CA LYS A 66 -5.05 14.06 1.67
C LYS A 66 -5.91 12.81 1.45
N LYS A 67 -5.52 11.94 0.51
CA LYS A 67 -6.30 10.75 0.12
C LYS A 67 -5.37 9.58 -0.16
N TYR A 68 -5.94 8.38 -0.05
CA TYR A 68 -5.31 7.14 -0.47
C TYR A 68 -5.40 6.98 -1.99
N GLU A 69 -4.36 6.43 -2.59
CA GLU A 69 -4.28 6.08 -4.01
C GLU A 69 -4.13 4.57 -4.18
N ASP A 70 -4.76 4.02 -5.22
CA ASP A 70 -4.69 2.59 -5.54
C ASP A 70 -3.28 2.24 -6.04
N ILE A 71 -2.63 1.23 -5.42
CA ILE A 71 -1.29 0.78 -5.80
C ILE A 71 -1.26 -0.66 -6.33
N TYR A 72 -2.24 -1.48 -5.94
CA TYR A 72 -2.34 -2.87 -6.38
C TYR A 72 -3.79 -3.34 -6.37
N CYS A 73 -4.15 -4.24 -7.29
CA CYS A 73 -5.48 -4.83 -7.39
C CYS A 73 -5.35 -6.33 -7.60
N SER A 74 -5.98 -7.13 -6.72
CA SER A 74 -6.14 -8.56 -6.91
C SER A 74 -7.55 -8.85 -7.44
N ALA A 75 -7.61 -9.65 -8.51
CA ALA A 75 -8.87 -10.20 -9.02
C ALA A 75 -9.36 -11.41 -8.22
N THR A 76 -8.50 -11.99 -7.38
CA THR A 76 -8.74 -13.25 -6.68
C THR A 76 -8.88 -12.98 -5.18
N LEU A 77 -9.96 -13.50 -4.59
CA LEU A 77 -10.07 -13.82 -3.17
C LEU A 77 -10.14 -15.35 -3.06
#